data_AF-A0A378AVS7-F1
#
_entry.id   AF-A0A378AVS7-F1
#
_cell.length_a   1.000
_cell.length_b   1.000
_cell.length_c   1.000
_cell.angle_alpha   90.00
_cell.angle_beta   90.00
_cell.angle_gamma   90.00
#
_symmetry.space_group_name_H-M   'P 1'
#
loop_
_entity.id
_entity.type
_entity.pdbx_description
1 polymer ?
#
loop_
_entity_poly.entity_id
_entity_poly.type
_entity_poly.pdbx_seq_one_letter_code
_entity_poly.pdbx_strand_id
1 'polypeptide(L)'
;MRGKIALEEHVSTPENNRLWDSSGEAGRNGTEYMKDVERRLLDRSIQLEEMAQRHIDHVILSLTSPGAQSILDKAKPSLLPAIPTILSLRIMFKPNPDKFSAFATLALQNPEAAAKSWSAP
;
A
#
# COMPACT_ATOMS: atom_id res chain seq x y z
N MET A 1 24.07 -11.05 4.99
CA MET A 1 22.98 -11.92 5.51
C MET A 1 21.98 -12.17 4.40
N ARG A 2 21.57 -13.43 4.21
CA ARG A 2 20.47 -13.85 3.31
C ARG A 2 19.22 -14.14 4.15
N GLY A 3 18.04 -14.20 3.54
CA GLY A 3 16.77 -14.45 4.21
C GLY A 3 16.11 -13.22 4.83
N LYS A 4 16.50 -12.00 4.42
CA LYS A 4 15.91 -10.78 4.98
C LYS A 4 14.49 -10.60 4.46
N ILE A 5 13.56 -10.32 5.38
CA ILE A 5 12.16 -10.00 5.08
C ILE A 5 11.90 -8.59 5.60
N ALA A 6 11.45 -7.69 4.73
CA ALA A 6 10.97 -6.36 5.12
C ALA A 6 9.45 -6.36 5.24
N LEU A 7 8.89 -5.67 6.23
CA LEU A 7 7.50 -5.83 6.65
C LEU A 7 6.71 -4.53 6.86
N GLU A 8 7.31 -3.37 6.65
CA GLU A 8 6.63 -2.07 6.70
C GLU A 8 6.91 -1.28 5.41
N GLU A 9 6.70 -1.96 4.29
CA GLU A 9 7.04 -1.44 2.97
C GLU A 9 5.77 -0.93 2.26
N HIS A 10 5.78 0.35 1.88
CA HIS A 10 4.57 1.01 1.44
C HIS A 10 4.35 0.91 -0.06
N VAL A 11 3.08 0.80 -0.43
CA VAL A 11 2.59 0.86 -1.81
C VAL A 11 1.38 1.77 -1.87
N SER A 12 1.13 2.37 -3.03
CA SER A 12 -0.08 3.13 -3.28
C SER A 12 -0.73 2.76 -4.60
N THR A 13 -1.90 3.33 -4.84
CA THR A 13 -2.59 3.36 -6.13
C THR A 13 -2.81 4.81 -6.54
N PRO A 14 -3.03 5.11 -7.83
CA PRO A 14 -3.39 6.46 -8.25
C PRO A 14 -4.62 7.01 -7.52
N GLU A 15 -5.61 6.15 -7.23
CA GLU A 15 -6.80 6.53 -6.47
C GLU A 15 -6.46 6.87 -5.02
N ASN A 16 -5.62 6.08 -4.35
CA ASN A 16 -5.21 6.39 -2.98
C ASN A 16 -4.41 7.70 -2.91
N ASN A 17 -3.49 7.93 -3.87
CA ASN A 17 -2.75 9.20 -3.95
C ASN A 17 -3.66 10.40 -4.19
N ARG A 18 -4.75 10.25 -4.96
CA ARG A 18 -5.73 11.32 -5.17
C ARG A 18 -6.46 11.74 -3.89
N LEU A 19 -6.68 10.79 -2.97
CA LEU A 19 -7.36 11.03 -1.69
C LEU A 19 -6.42 11.60 -0.61
N TRP A 20 -5.11 11.59 -0.85
CA TRP A 20 -4.11 12.08 0.08
C TRP A 20 -3.69 13.52 -0.25
N ASP A 21 -3.75 14.40 0.76
CA ASP A 21 -3.11 15.71 0.70
C ASP A 21 -1.63 15.63 1.10
N SER A 22 -0.73 15.66 0.11
CA SER A 22 0.71 15.64 0.31
C SER A 22 1.33 17.02 0.58
N SER A 23 0.55 18.11 0.61
CA SER A 23 1.07 19.48 0.71
C SER A 23 1.88 19.73 1.99
N GLY A 24 1.46 19.14 3.11
CA GLY A 24 2.17 19.24 4.38
C GLY A 24 3.55 18.57 4.34
N GLU A 25 3.65 17.40 3.72
CA GLU A 25 4.93 16.69 3.56
C GLU A 25 5.82 17.36 2.52
N ALA A 26 5.25 17.87 1.42
CA ALA A 26 5.98 18.65 0.43
C ALA A 26 6.52 19.96 1.01
N GLY A 27 5.76 20.62 1.90
CA GLY A 27 6.21 21.81 2.60
C GLY A 27 7.38 21.57 3.56
N ARG A 28 7.45 20.37 4.16
CA ARG A 28 8.54 19.98 5.09
C ARG A 28 9.78 19.48 4.37
N ASN A 29 9.61 18.64 3.35
CA ASN A 29 10.70 17.87 2.74
C ASN A 29 11.06 18.33 1.32
N GLY A 30 10.22 19.18 0.71
CA GLY A 30 10.40 19.69 -0.65
C GLY A 30 9.62 18.91 -1.71
N THR A 31 9.26 19.61 -2.79
CA THR A 31 8.43 19.07 -3.86
C THR A 31 9.11 17.94 -4.64
N GLU A 32 10.41 18.04 -4.92
CA GLU A 32 11.13 16.98 -5.66
C GLU A 32 11.25 15.68 -4.84
N TYR A 33 11.45 15.80 -3.53
CA TYR A 33 11.40 14.65 -2.63
C TYR A 33 10.04 13.94 -2.72
N MET A 34 8.94 14.71 -2.64
CA MET A 34 7.61 14.11 -2.71
C MET A 34 7.28 13.49 -4.07
N LYS A 35 7.77 14.06 -5.18
CA LYS A 35 7.66 13.43 -6.50
C LYS A 35 8.38 12.07 -6.54
N ASP A 36 9.55 11.96 -5.91
CA ASP A 36 10.27 10.69 -5.83
C ASP A 36 9.52 9.66 -4.96
N VAL A 37 8.97 10.09 -3.83
CA VAL A 37 8.12 9.26 -2.96
C VAL A 37 6.92 8.72 -3.72
N GLU A 38 6.16 9.57 -4.42
CA GLU A 38 4.99 9.15 -5.20
C GLU A 38 5.36 8.16 -6.31
N ARG A 39 6.48 8.41 -7.02
CA ARG A 39 7.00 7.50 -8.03
C ARG A 39 7.32 6.13 -7.45
N ARG A 40 8.04 6.09 -6.32
CA ARG A 40 8.41 4.85 -5.61
C ARG A 40 7.22 4.10 -5.02
N LEU A 41 6.16 4.80 -4.62
CA LEU A 41 4.92 4.19 -4.14
C LEU A 41 4.12 3.47 -5.24
N LEU A 42 4.28 3.89 -6.50
CA LEU A 42 3.56 3.34 -7.65
C LEU A 42 4.38 2.34 -8.47
N ASP A 43 5.70 2.50 -8.54
CA ASP A 43 6.58 1.68 -9.37
C ASP A 43 7.37 0.64 -8.55
N ARG A 44 7.01 -0.64 -8.74
CA ARG A 44 7.66 -1.78 -8.06
C ARG A 44 8.99 -2.19 -8.68
N SER A 45 9.30 -1.79 -9.91
CA SER A 45 10.56 -2.17 -10.56
C SER A 45 11.77 -1.65 -9.79
N ILE A 46 11.64 -0.43 -9.25
CA ILE A 46 12.65 0.21 -8.39
C ILE A 46 12.90 -0.63 -7.13
N GLN A 47 11.84 -1.05 -6.45
CA GLN A 47 11.95 -1.81 -5.21
C GLN A 47 12.58 -3.19 -5.45
N LEU A 48 12.28 -3.86 -6.57
CA LEU A 48 12.93 -5.12 -6.95
C LEU A 48 14.44 -4.97 -7.12
N GLU A 49 14.88 -3.89 -7.78
CA GLU A 49 16.31 -3.59 -7.95
C GLU A 49 16.97 -3.34 -6.58
N GLU A 50 16.34 -2.54 -5.73
CA GLU A 50 16.84 -2.21 -4.41
C GLU A 50 16.91 -3.43 -3.47
N MET A 51 15.93 -4.34 -3.57
CA MET A 51 15.92 -5.63 -2.88
C MET A 51 17.13 -6.48 -3.27
N ALA A 52 17.42 -6.58 -4.57
CA ALA A 52 18.56 -7.34 -5.07
C ALA A 52 19.89 -6.76 -4.56
N GLN A 53 20.06 -5.44 -4.63
CA GLN A 53 21.24 -4.71 -4.13
C GLN A 53 21.46 -4.90 -2.62
N ARG A 54 20.38 -4.97 -1.85
CA ARG A 54 20.43 -5.04 -0.38
C ARG A 54 20.29 -6.46 0.16
N HIS A 55 20.17 -7.47 -0.70
CA HIS A 55 19.91 -8.88 -0.34
C HIS A 55 18.64 -9.04 0.52
N ILE A 56 17.56 -8.35 0.15
CA ILE A 56 16.21 -8.54 0.72
C ILE A 56 15.52 -9.61 -0.11
N ASP A 57 15.12 -10.70 0.52
CA ASP A 57 14.60 -11.87 -0.17
C ASP A 57 13.09 -11.78 -0.35
N HIS A 58 12.40 -11.10 0.56
CA HIS A 58 10.95 -10.93 0.52
C HIS A 58 10.51 -9.59 1.13
N VAL A 59 9.43 -9.03 0.61
CA VAL A 59 8.81 -7.80 1.10
C VAL A 59 7.33 -8.03 1.33
N ILE A 60 6.84 -7.65 2.52
CA ILE A 60 5.41 -7.61 2.84
C ILE A 60 4.96 -6.15 2.72
N LEU A 61 4.07 -5.91 1.77
CA LEU A 61 3.60 -4.58 1.42
C LEU A 61 2.35 -4.18 2.20
N SER A 62 2.23 -2.90 2.54
CA SER A 62 1.01 -2.28 3.09
C SER A 62 0.61 -1.05 2.29
N LEU A 63 -0.68 -0.75 2.21
CA LEU A 63 -1.13 0.51 1.60
C LEU A 63 -0.61 1.69 2.43
N THR A 64 -0.03 2.68 1.76
CA THR A 64 0.44 3.90 2.41
C THR A 64 -0.69 4.65 3.12
N SER A 65 -0.35 5.23 4.27
CA SER A 65 -1.22 6.12 5.04
C SER A 65 -1.66 7.33 4.18
N PRO A 66 -2.88 7.88 4.39
CA PRO A 66 -3.89 7.46 5.37
C PRO A 66 -4.75 6.26 4.94
N GLY A 67 -4.59 5.75 3.72
CA GLY A 67 -5.31 4.57 3.23
C GLY A 67 -6.82 4.68 3.39
N ALA A 68 -7.46 3.55 3.73
CA ALA A 68 -8.90 3.47 3.95
C ALA A 68 -9.39 4.33 5.13
N GLN A 69 -8.51 4.74 6.05
CA GLN A 69 -8.87 5.55 7.22
C GLN A 69 -9.25 7.00 6.83
N SER A 70 -8.82 7.47 5.66
CA SER A 70 -9.22 8.79 5.12
C SER A 70 -10.71 8.89 4.75
N ILE A 71 -11.41 7.76 4.61
CA ILE A 71 -12.82 7.72 4.22
C ILE A 71 -13.67 8.08 5.46
N LEU A 72 -14.18 9.31 5.50
CA LEU A 72 -14.93 9.83 6.66
C LEU A 72 -16.42 9.45 6.65
N ASP A 73 -16.96 9.11 5.48
CA ASP A 73 -18.37 8.78 5.33
C ASP A 73 -18.65 7.34 5.76
N LYS A 74 -19.23 7.17 6.96
CA LYS A 74 -19.61 5.88 7.53
C LYS A 74 -20.79 5.21 6.80
N ALA A 75 -21.61 6.00 6.10
CA ALA A 75 -22.83 5.53 5.44
C ALA A 75 -22.60 5.15 3.98
N LYS A 76 -21.46 5.53 3.39
CA LYS A 76 -21.08 5.02 2.07
C LYS A 76 -20.97 3.49 2.11
N PRO A 77 -21.63 2.77 1.18
CA PRO A 77 -21.41 1.34 0.95
C PRO A 77 -19.95 1.00 0.60
N SER A 78 -19.11 2.01 0.34
CA SER A 78 -17.68 1.91 0.13
C SER A 78 -16.89 1.64 1.43
N LEU A 79 -17.32 0.71 2.26
CA LEU A 79 -16.40 -0.15 3.04
C LEU A 79 -15.85 -1.30 2.17
N LEU A 80 -16.37 -1.42 0.94
CA LEU A 80 -15.79 -2.19 -0.16
C LEU A 80 -14.40 -1.79 -0.68
N PRO A 81 -13.78 -0.59 -0.52
CA PRO A 81 -12.44 -0.26 -1.05
C PRO A 81 -11.33 -1.13 -0.49
N ALA A 82 -11.54 -1.82 0.64
CA ALA A 82 -10.65 -2.87 1.09
C ALA A 82 -10.47 -3.95 0.00
N ILE A 83 -11.54 -4.31 -0.72
CA ILE A 83 -11.53 -5.37 -1.74
C ILE A 83 -10.81 -4.94 -3.03
N PRO A 84 -11.12 -3.81 -3.69
CA PRO A 84 -10.34 -3.26 -4.80
C PRO A 84 -8.88 -3.00 -4.43
N THR A 85 -8.57 -2.48 -3.24
CA THR A 85 -7.18 -2.33 -2.78
C THR A 85 -6.49 -3.68 -2.66
N ILE A 86 -7.10 -4.67 -1.99
CA ILE A 86 -6.55 -6.03 -1.89
C ILE A 86 -6.39 -6.67 -3.28
N LEU A 87 -7.33 -6.46 -4.22
CA LEU A 87 -7.27 -6.94 -5.60
C LEU A 87 -6.18 -6.25 -6.42
N SER A 88 -6.05 -4.92 -6.32
CA SER A 88 -4.99 -4.15 -6.97
C SER A 88 -3.62 -4.55 -6.45
N LEU A 89 -3.48 -4.77 -5.14
CA LEU A 89 -2.28 -5.32 -4.52
C LEU A 89 -1.98 -6.71 -5.10
N ARG A 90 -2.95 -7.63 -5.10
CA ARG A 90 -2.78 -8.97 -5.71
C ARG A 90 -2.37 -8.91 -7.18
N ILE A 91 -2.92 -7.98 -7.98
CA ILE A 91 -2.52 -7.77 -9.38
C ILE A 91 -1.08 -7.29 -9.48
N MET A 92 -0.65 -6.35 -8.62
CA MET A 92 0.73 -5.87 -8.60
C MET A 92 1.75 -6.95 -8.25
N PHE A 93 1.37 -8.01 -7.52
CA PHE A 93 2.29 -9.09 -7.16
C PHE A 93 2.39 -10.20 -8.19
N LYS A 94 1.40 -10.34 -9.09
CA LYS A 94 1.37 -11.43 -10.08
C LYS A 94 2.69 -11.64 -10.85
N PRO A 95 3.45 -10.59 -11.22
CA PRO A 95 4.72 -10.79 -11.91
C PRO A 95 5.85 -11.35 -11.03
N ASN A 96 5.82 -11.17 -9.70
CA ASN A 96 6.89 -11.58 -8.77
C ASN A 96 6.32 -12.14 -7.45
N PRO A 97 5.52 -13.22 -7.49
CA PRO A 97 4.80 -13.72 -6.31
C PRO A 97 5.71 -14.34 -5.24
N ASP A 98 6.95 -14.71 -5.58
CA ASP A 98 7.95 -15.18 -4.63
C ASP A 98 8.63 -14.03 -3.85
N LYS A 99 8.57 -12.80 -4.38
CA LYS A 99 9.21 -11.61 -3.79
C LYS A 99 8.27 -10.80 -2.90
N PHE A 100 6.97 -10.85 -3.18
CA PHE A 100 6.00 -9.96 -2.55
C PHE A 100 4.83 -10.69 -1.92
N SER A 101 4.50 -10.26 -0.71
CA SER A 101 3.21 -10.50 -0.03
C SER A 101 2.60 -9.16 0.36
N ALA A 102 1.40 -9.14 0.92
CA ALA A 102 0.83 -7.92 1.48
C ALA A 102 -0.07 -8.14 2.69
N PHE A 103 -0.13 -7.11 3.52
CA PHE A 103 -1.15 -6.95 4.54
C PHE A 103 -2.46 -6.44 3.94
N ALA A 104 -3.56 -6.94 4.46
CA ALA A 104 -4.88 -6.43 4.12
C ALA A 104 -5.03 -4.99 4.65
N THR A 105 -5.51 -4.09 3.80
CA THR A 105 -6.01 -2.79 4.27
C THR A 105 -7.44 -2.95 4.74
N LEU A 106 -7.70 -2.66 6.00
CA LEU A 106 -9.04 -2.74 6.59
C LEU A 106 -9.62 -1.36 6.78
N ALA A 107 -10.88 -1.19 6.39
CA ALA A 107 -11.63 0.03 6.63
C ALA A 107 -12.29 -0.06 8.02
N LEU A 108 -11.66 0.54 9.02
CA LEU A 108 -12.00 0.35 10.44
C LEU A 108 -13.20 1.18 10.92
N GLN A 109 -13.85 1.94 10.04
CA GLN A 109 -15.04 2.72 10.34
C GLN A 109 -16.25 1.85 10.70
N ASN A 110 -16.25 0.58 10.25
CA ASN A 110 -17.22 -0.44 10.60
C ASN A 110 -16.48 -1.74 10.98
N PRO A 111 -16.36 -2.05 12.28
CA PRO A 111 -15.64 -3.24 12.75
C PRO A 111 -16.19 -4.57 12.23
N GLU A 112 -17.52 -4.72 12.11
CA GLU A 112 -18.12 -5.97 11.61
C GLU A 112 -17.81 -6.19 10.13
N ALA A 113 -17.84 -5.12 9.32
CA ALA A 113 -17.49 -5.19 7.91
C ALA A 113 -15.99 -5.46 7.71
N ALA A 114 -15.13 -4.84 8.51
CA ALA A 114 -13.68 -5.09 8.50
C ALA A 114 -13.33 -6.55 8.89
N ALA A 115 -14.04 -7.12 9.86
CA ALA A 115 -13.86 -8.53 10.21
C ALA A 115 -14.30 -9.47 9.07
N LYS A 116 -15.41 -9.16 8.39
CA LYS A 116 -15.93 -9.97 7.28
C LYS A 116 -15.06 -9.95 6.03
N SER A 117 -14.40 -8.83 5.73
CA SER A 117 -13.53 -8.71 4.54
C SER A 117 -12.27 -9.57 4.62
N TRP A 118 -11.88 -10.01 5.83
CA TRP A 118 -10.79 -10.96 6.06
C TRP A 118 -11.20 -12.43 5.86
N SER A 119 -12.47 -12.76 6.07
CA SER A 119 -12.98 -14.15 6.04
C SER A 119 -13.34 -14.69 4.64
N ALA A 120 -13.01 -13.96 3.57
CA ALA A 120 -13.23 -14.44 2.20
C ALA A 120 -11.99 -15.20 1.68
N PRO A 121 -12.15 -16.44 1.16
CA PRO A 121 -11.04 -17.27 0.65
C PRO A 121 -10.29 -16.63 -0.52
#